data_AF-A0A7C4WGN4-F1
#
_entry.id   AF-A0A7C4WGN4-F1
#
_cell.length_a   1.000
_cell.length_b   1.000
_cell.length_c   1.000
_cell.angle_alpha   90.00
_cell.angle_beta   90.00
_cell.angle_gamma   90.00
#
_symmetry.space_group_name_H-M   'P 1'
#
loop_
_entity.id
_entity.type
_entity.pdbx_description
1 polymer ?
#
loop_
_entity_poly.entity_id
_entity_poly.type
_entity_poly.pdbx_seq_one_letter_code
_entity_poly.pdbx_strand_id
1 'polypeptide(L)'
;MTIRVKLLRENEDILARAVEVSHSRGSLRTPSYAVNALDIDRKLISEEDLLGVTEIHTVFRPKQLKNLSREISLQQKFEYRMNNYLKRIPPDQLIVAIPLLEGEQGYSFSYDEISNYSAFVTELMTNPRVDLICTPAFYRIAEDRIPIFIEKFLEAMTSYSKNIALTIPYVSRETRDRVVKTYLRWADKNNRALLNFLCIDYNGANPISKYSHHNYVLGYVRLLEREIGEPIVMYGINVRYDRVAKKYDELPARDLVSYFAQVDIYGCSHKRRPIPREVAEKLRADEAMKKQKLLNRERYTYISLDKIHKDRSLKPPEVKAETIEQLLAEVSYNIRRVERIIKLINIVITIKETEVLRQFFSSGEYGSFKTLLQYLKSKEIIRIDNTLLQRLGKFAKLYRLRTKSLDEYLSK
;
A
#
# COMPACT_ATOMS: atom_id res chain seq x y z
N MET A 1 13.02 -18.16 -8.96
CA MET A 1 11.76 -18.20 -9.74
C MET A 1 11.30 -16.78 -9.97
N THR A 2 10.98 -16.42 -11.20
CA THR A 2 10.44 -15.10 -11.56
C THR A 2 8.96 -15.04 -11.18
N ILE A 3 8.51 -13.89 -10.66
CA ILE A 3 7.08 -13.65 -10.37
C ILE A 3 6.32 -13.62 -11.68
N ARG A 4 5.22 -14.38 -11.76
CA ARG A 4 4.34 -14.46 -12.94
C ARG A 4 2.96 -13.95 -12.58
N VAL A 5 2.31 -13.26 -13.51
CA VAL A 5 0.99 -12.66 -13.29
C VAL A 5 0.05 -13.14 -14.38
N LYS A 6 -1.13 -13.63 -13.96
CA LYS A 6 -2.20 -14.06 -14.87
C LYS A 6 -3.46 -13.27 -14.58
N LEU A 7 -4.07 -12.73 -15.63
CA LEU A 7 -5.39 -12.10 -15.53
C LEU A 7 -6.44 -13.21 -15.39
N LEU A 8 -7.21 -13.18 -14.31
CA LEU A 8 -8.31 -14.12 -14.10
C LEU A 8 -9.61 -13.54 -14.63
N ARG A 9 -9.86 -12.26 -14.33
CA ARG A 9 -11.06 -11.55 -14.74
C ARG A 9 -10.83 -10.05 -14.72
N GLU A 10 -11.41 -9.35 -15.68
CA GLU A 10 -11.55 -7.89 -15.69
C GLU A 10 -13.05 -7.56 -15.70
N ASN A 11 -13.45 -6.51 -14.98
CA ASN A 11 -14.86 -6.18 -14.82
C ASN A 11 -15.31 -5.12 -15.81
N GLU A 12 -16.51 -5.37 -16.34
CA GLU A 12 -17.32 -4.47 -17.16
C GLU A 12 -17.38 -3.08 -16.54
N ASP A 13 -18.11 -3.01 -15.43
CA ASP A 13 -18.73 -1.81 -14.88
C ASP A 13 -17.79 -0.81 -14.20
N ILE A 14 -16.60 -1.25 -13.82
CA ILE A 14 -15.65 -0.51 -13.00
C ILE A 14 -14.22 -0.99 -13.32
N LEU A 15 -13.20 -0.20 -13.00
CA LEU A 15 -11.80 -0.60 -13.17
C LEU A 15 -11.36 -1.57 -12.06
N ALA A 16 -12.03 -2.71 -11.97
CA ALA A 16 -11.72 -3.77 -11.01
C ALA A 16 -11.32 -5.04 -11.77
N ARG A 17 -10.30 -5.74 -11.27
CA ARG A 17 -9.87 -7.00 -11.86
C ARG A 17 -9.31 -7.94 -10.81
N ALA A 18 -9.39 -9.23 -11.11
CA ALA A 18 -8.74 -10.28 -10.36
C ALA A 18 -7.53 -10.77 -11.16
N VAL A 19 -6.38 -10.81 -10.52
CA VAL A 19 -5.16 -11.43 -11.06
C VAL A 19 -4.64 -12.50 -10.09
N GLU A 20 -3.97 -13.50 -10.64
CA GLU A 20 -3.22 -14.49 -9.90
C GLU A 20 -1.73 -14.16 -10.00
N VAL A 21 -1.07 -14.05 -8.86
CA VAL A 21 0.38 -13.78 -8.76
C VAL A 21 1.05 -15.05 -8.26
N SER A 22 1.84 -15.68 -9.13
CA SER A 22 2.60 -16.88 -8.82
C SER A 22 4.04 -16.52 -8.47
N HIS A 23 4.54 -17.03 -7.35
CA HIS A 23 5.88 -16.79 -6.83
C HIS A 23 6.53 -18.10 -6.37
N SER A 24 7.74 -18.02 -5.83
CA SER A 24 8.57 -19.17 -5.41
C SER A 24 7.94 -20.07 -4.35
N ARG A 25 6.88 -19.61 -3.66
CA ARG A 25 6.32 -20.30 -2.49
C ARG A 25 4.84 -20.67 -2.64
N GLY A 26 4.24 -20.32 -3.79
CA GLY A 26 2.82 -20.52 -4.02
C GLY A 26 2.27 -19.49 -4.99
N SER A 27 0.97 -19.24 -4.86
CA SER A 27 0.28 -18.19 -5.58
C SER A 27 -0.73 -17.50 -4.68
N LEU A 28 -1.06 -16.25 -5.02
CA LEU A 28 -2.12 -15.49 -4.37
C LEU A 28 -3.05 -14.89 -5.42
N ARG A 29 -4.29 -14.61 -5.02
CA ARG A 29 -5.29 -13.95 -5.87
C ARG A 29 -5.62 -12.57 -5.34
N THR A 30 -5.85 -11.63 -6.26
CA THR A 30 -6.24 -10.26 -5.94
C THR A 30 -7.76 -10.06 -6.03
N PRO A 31 -8.32 -9.04 -5.34
CA PRO A 31 -7.67 -8.10 -4.43
C PRO A 31 -7.01 -8.78 -3.22
N SER A 32 -5.93 -8.18 -2.71
CA SER A 32 -5.24 -8.61 -1.49
C SER A 32 -4.85 -7.42 -0.62
N TYR A 33 -4.68 -7.65 0.68
CA TYR A 33 -4.15 -6.69 1.65
C TYR A 33 -2.81 -7.21 2.16
N ALA A 34 -1.74 -6.43 1.94
CA ALA A 34 -0.41 -6.77 2.40
C ALA A 34 -0.22 -6.31 3.86
N VAL A 35 -0.16 -7.29 4.75
CA VAL A 35 0.06 -7.05 6.19
C VAL A 35 1.53 -6.76 6.42
N ASN A 36 1.85 -5.73 7.22
CA ASN A 36 3.24 -5.48 7.59
C ASN A 36 3.73 -6.56 8.56
N ALA A 37 4.94 -7.08 8.36
CA ALA A 37 5.54 -8.09 9.24
C ALA A 37 5.61 -7.65 10.72
N LEU A 38 5.68 -6.35 10.99
CA LEU A 38 5.65 -5.76 12.34
C LEU A 38 4.29 -5.90 13.03
N ASP A 39 3.23 -5.95 12.24
CA ASP A 39 1.85 -5.96 12.71
C ASP A 39 1.30 -7.39 12.79
N ILE A 40 2.05 -8.41 12.38
CA ILE A 40 1.68 -9.81 12.57
C ILE A 40 1.72 -10.11 14.08
N ASP A 41 0.53 -10.11 14.68
CA ASP A 41 0.27 -10.47 16.06
C ASP A 41 -0.62 -11.72 16.08
N ARG A 42 -0.03 -12.88 16.33
CA ARG A 42 -0.72 -14.18 16.29
C ARG A 42 -1.93 -14.28 17.23
N LYS A 43 -2.08 -13.36 18.19
CA LYS A 43 -3.26 -13.32 19.07
C LYS A 43 -4.49 -12.67 18.41
N LEU A 44 -4.28 -11.82 17.40
CA LEU A 44 -5.34 -11.04 16.74
C LEU A 44 -5.41 -11.30 15.24
N ILE A 45 -4.29 -11.65 14.62
CA ILE A 45 -4.16 -12.00 13.19
C ILE A 45 -3.53 -13.39 13.16
N SER A 46 -4.35 -14.39 12.87
CA SER A 46 -3.90 -15.77 12.68
C SER A 46 -3.16 -15.93 11.35
N GLU A 47 -2.47 -17.06 11.17
CA GLU A 47 -1.80 -17.35 9.89
C GLU A 47 -2.80 -17.53 8.76
N GLU A 48 -3.99 -18.05 9.06
CA GLU A 48 -5.10 -18.24 8.12
C GLU A 48 -5.70 -16.92 7.61
N ASP A 49 -5.61 -15.85 8.42
CA ASP A 49 -6.06 -14.50 8.02
C ASP A 49 -5.13 -13.87 6.95
N LEU A 50 -3.91 -14.39 6.74
CA LEU A 50 -2.95 -13.76 5.84
C LEU A 50 -3.21 -14.15 4.38
N LEU A 51 -3.65 -13.16 3.61
CA LEU A 51 -4.10 -13.31 2.22
C LEU A 51 -2.98 -13.39 1.16
N GLY A 52 -1.86 -14.00 1.52
CA GLY A 52 -0.77 -14.37 0.61
C GLY A 52 0.30 -13.30 0.39
N VAL A 53 0.19 -12.11 1.02
CA VAL A 53 1.19 -11.04 0.88
C VAL A 53 1.58 -10.48 2.24
N THR A 54 2.88 -10.45 2.51
CA THR A 54 3.44 -9.75 3.67
C THR A 54 4.45 -8.70 3.22
N GLU A 55 4.33 -7.51 3.81
CA GLU A 55 5.19 -6.38 3.52
C GLU A 55 6.24 -6.19 4.62
N ILE A 56 7.46 -5.86 4.20
CA ILE A 56 8.52 -5.38 5.10
C ILE A 56 8.86 -3.95 4.70
N HIS A 57 8.43 -3.02 5.54
CA HIS A 57 8.74 -1.62 5.37
C HIS A 57 9.78 -1.18 6.40
N THR A 58 10.88 -0.61 5.88
CA THR A 58 11.99 -0.10 6.70
C THR A 58 12.24 1.36 6.36
N VAL A 59 12.24 2.21 7.39
CA VAL A 59 12.59 3.62 7.27
C VAL A 59 14.09 3.81 7.45
N PHE A 60 14.69 4.54 6.53
CA PHE A 60 16.09 4.93 6.54
C PHE A 60 16.20 6.45 6.54
N ARG A 61 16.85 6.98 7.58
CA ARG A 61 17.17 8.40 7.74
C ARG A 61 18.67 8.63 7.60
N PRO A 62 19.14 9.81 7.16
CA PRO A 62 20.56 10.11 7.03
C PRO A 62 21.39 9.72 8.26
N LYS A 63 20.98 10.15 9.46
CA LYS A 63 21.67 9.81 10.71
C LYS A 63 21.70 8.32 10.99
N GLN A 64 20.59 7.63 10.72
CA GLN A 64 20.49 6.18 10.93
C GLN A 64 21.42 5.43 9.97
N LEU A 65 21.46 5.81 8.69
CA LEU A 65 22.33 5.22 7.68
C LEU A 65 23.81 5.45 8.02
N LYS A 66 24.17 6.68 8.39
CA LYS A 66 25.53 7.03 8.81
C LYS A 66 26.01 6.25 10.03
N ASN A 67 25.13 6.04 11.02
CA ASN A 67 25.48 5.27 12.21
C ASN A 67 25.60 3.78 11.89
N LEU A 68 24.62 3.22 11.15
CA LEU A 68 24.65 1.83 10.71
C LEU A 68 25.89 1.54 9.86
N SER A 69 26.33 2.46 8.98
CA SER A 69 27.49 2.24 8.13
C SER A 69 28.83 2.29 8.88
N ARG A 70 28.85 2.79 10.13
CA ARG A 70 30.06 2.93 10.95
C ARG A 70 30.16 1.91 12.08
N GLU A 71 29.03 1.38 12.55
CA GLU A 71 28.98 0.54 13.75
C GLU A 71 28.41 -0.85 13.45
N ILE A 72 29.27 -1.87 13.48
CA ILE A 72 28.88 -3.28 13.27
C ILE A 72 27.81 -3.74 14.27
N SER A 73 27.86 -3.25 15.51
CA SER A 73 26.87 -3.61 16.54
C SER A 73 25.45 -3.14 16.19
N LEU A 74 25.32 -2.00 15.49
CA LEU A 74 24.02 -1.50 15.02
C LEU A 74 23.53 -2.29 13.81
N GLN A 75 24.44 -2.72 12.92
CA GLN A 75 24.11 -3.59 11.79
C GLN A 75 23.57 -4.93 12.27
N GLN A 76 24.27 -5.59 13.20
CA GLN A 76 23.82 -6.86 13.80
C GLN A 76 22.45 -6.73 14.47
N LYS A 77 22.19 -5.62 15.19
CA LYS A 77 20.86 -5.34 15.77
C LYS A 77 19.79 -5.18 14.69
N PHE A 78 20.12 -4.52 13.58
CA PHE A 78 19.22 -4.38 12.44
C PHE A 78 18.89 -5.74 11.81
N GLU A 79 19.91 -6.55 11.52
CA GLU A 79 19.77 -7.88 10.93
C GLU A 79 18.97 -8.81 11.82
N TYR A 80 19.28 -8.86 13.12
CA TYR A 80 18.55 -9.66 14.10
C TYR A 80 17.07 -9.29 14.11
N ARG A 81 16.77 -7.99 14.09
CA ARG A 81 15.39 -7.48 14.03
C ARG A 81 14.69 -7.89 12.73
N MET A 82 15.33 -7.73 11.57
CA MET A 82 14.77 -8.14 10.27
C MET A 82 14.51 -9.65 10.22
N ASN A 83 15.47 -10.46 10.66
CA ASN A 83 15.34 -11.90 10.72
C ASN A 83 14.20 -12.33 11.65
N ASN A 84 14.00 -11.64 12.77
CA ASN A 84 12.89 -11.93 13.68
C ASN A 84 11.53 -11.61 13.06
N TYR A 85 11.40 -10.54 12.26
CA TYR A 85 10.17 -10.27 11.53
C TYR A 85 9.90 -11.33 10.48
N LEU A 86 10.91 -11.66 9.68
CA LEU A 86 10.83 -12.67 8.63
C LEU A 86 10.54 -14.09 9.15
N LYS A 87 10.93 -14.41 10.39
CA LYS A 87 10.60 -15.70 11.04
C LYS A 87 9.12 -15.86 11.39
N ARG A 88 8.37 -14.77 11.50
CA ARG A 88 6.95 -14.78 11.86
C ARG A 88 6.03 -14.93 10.66
N ILE A 89 6.57 -14.79 9.45
CA ILE A 89 5.80 -14.79 8.23
C ILE A 89 5.57 -16.24 7.80
N PRO A 90 4.32 -16.65 7.54
CA PRO A 90 4.03 -17.98 7.02
C PRO A 90 4.76 -18.26 5.70
N PRO A 91 5.11 -19.53 5.43
CA PRO A 91 5.97 -19.88 4.31
C PRO A 91 5.33 -19.65 2.94
N ASP A 92 4.00 -19.61 2.83
CA ASP A 92 3.24 -19.45 1.59
C ASP A 92 3.07 -17.98 1.15
N GLN A 93 3.51 -17.03 1.96
CA GLN A 93 3.35 -15.60 1.67
C GLN A 93 4.38 -15.08 0.67
N LEU A 94 3.95 -14.22 -0.26
CA LEU A 94 4.82 -13.34 -1.04
C LEU A 94 5.39 -12.24 -0.11
N ILE A 95 6.71 -12.21 0.05
CA ILE A 95 7.38 -11.22 0.90
C ILE A 95 7.91 -10.06 0.05
N VAL A 96 7.29 -8.89 0.19
CA VAL A 96 7.64 -7.65 -0.51
C VAL A 96 8.38 -6.69 0.44
N ALA A 97 9.59 -6.29 0.09
CA ALA A 97 10.38 -5.33 0.83
C ALA A 97 10.33 -3.95 0.18
N ILE A 98 10.03 -2.91 0.98
CA ILE A 98 9.91 -1.54 0.50
C ILE A 98 10.77 -0.63 1.39
N PRO A 99 11.96 -0.22 0.93
CA PRO A 99 12.76 0.77 1.64
C PRO A 99 12.12 2.15 1.52
N LEU A 100 12.02 2.89 2.63
CA LEU A 100 11.61 4.29 2.65
C LEU A 100 12.80 5.17 3.03
N LEU A 101 13.22 6.04 2.10
CA LEU A 101 14.20 7.08 2.38
C LEU A 101 13.48 8.33 2.92
N GLU A 102 13.76 8.68 4.16
CA GLU A 102 13.21 9.86 4.84
C GLU A 102 14.28 10.92 5.05
N GLY A 103 14.14 12.06 4.38
CA GLY A 103 15.03 13.21 4.50
C GLY A 103 14.82 13.99 5.79
N GLU A 104 15.85 14.74 6.19
CA GLU A 104 15.83 15.68 7.31
C GLU A 104 15.79 17.12 6.78
N GLN A 105 15.03 17.99 7.44
CA GLN A 105 14.94 19.40 7.03
C GLN A 105 16.32 20.07 7.13
N GLY A 106 16.73 20.78 6.07
CA GLY A 106 18.05 21.41 6.00
C GLY A 106 19.20 20.46 5.66
N TYR A 107 18.94 19.16 5.49
CA TYR A 107 19.94 18.20 5.02
C TYR A 107 19.82 17.99 3.51
N SER A 108 20.93 18.15 2.79
CA SER A 108 21.04 17.87 1.36
C SER A 108 22.08 16.77 1.15
N PHE A 109 21.70 15.72 0.43
CA PHE A 109 22.60 14.63 0.11
C PHE A 109 23.59 15.06 -0.98
N SER A 110 24.86 14.76 -0.78
CA SER A 110 25.87 14.79 -1.86
C SER A 110 25.67 13.60 -2.82
N TYR A 111 26.28 13.65 -4.00
CA TYR A 111 26.23 12.52 -4.95
C TYR A 111 26.87 11.26 -4.35
N ASP A 112 28.03 11.41 -3.69
CA ASP A 112 28.74 10.29 -3.06
C ASP A 112 27.94 9.68 -1.90
N GLU A 113 27.26 10.51 -1.11
CA GLU A 113 26.35 10.04 -0.07
C GLU A 113 25.19 9.24 -0.67
N ILE A 114 24.59 9.70 -1.77
CA ILE A 114 23.52 8.96 -2.48
C ILE A 114 24.03 7.60 -2.93
N SER A 115 25.21 7.55 -3.56
CA SER A 115 25.79 6.29 -4.04
C SER A 115 26.04 5.31 -2.90
N ASN A 116 26.70 5.76 -1.84
CA ASN A 116 27.03 4.93 -0.67
C ASN A 116 25.77 4.46 0.07
N TYR A 117 24.81 5.36 0.29
CA TYR A 117 23.58 5.00 0.99
C TYR A 117 22.66 4.11 0.15
N SER A 118 22.60 4.29 -1.17
CA SER A 118 21.85 3.38 -2.04
C SER A 118 22.42 1.96 -2.00
N ALA A 119 23.75 1.81 -2.10
CA ALA A 119 24.40 0.50 -1.98
C ALA A 119 24.14 -0.15 -0.62
N PHE A 120 24.29 0.64 0.46
CA PHE A 120 24.09 0.13 1.81
C PHE A 120 22.63 -0.23 2.11
N VAL A 121 21.66 0.53 1.59
CA VAL A 121 20.23 0.16 1.69
C VAL A 121 19.97 -1.15 0.95
N THR A 122 20.59 -1.35 -0.22
CA THR A 122 20.50 -2.61 -0.95
C THR A 122 21.04 -3.79 -0.13
N GLU A 123 22.22 -3.66 0.48
CA GLU A 123 22.79 -4.68 1.38
C GLU A 123 21.84 -5.05 2.52
N LEU A 124 21.26 -4.03 3.18
CA LEU A 124 20.39 -4.25 4.33
C LEU A 124 19.03 -4.87 3.97
N MET A 125 18.53 -4.64 2.75
CA MET A 125 17.19 -5.09 2.32
C MET A 125 17.21 -6.42 1.55
N THR A 126 18.36 -6.88 1.07
CA THR A 126 18.53 -8.10 0.25
C THR A 126 18.53 -9.41 1.07
N ASN A 127 17.65 -9.51 2.06
CA ASN A 127 17.54 -10.72 2.88
C ASN A 127 17.15 -11.95 2.03
N PRO A 128 17.74 -13.15 2.26
CA PRO A 128 17.42 -14.37 1.53
C PRO A 128 15.93 -14.72 1.50
N ARG A 129 15.17 -14.37 2.56
CA ARG A 129 13.73 -14.62 2.67
C ARG A 129 12.85 -13.53 2.03
N VAL A 130 13.40 -12.51 1.39
CA VAL A 130 12.59 -11.54 0.62
C VAL A 130 12.45 -12.02 -0.82
N ASP A 131 11.24 -12.00 -1.37
CA ASP A 131 10.97 -12.46 -2.74
C ASP A 131 11.08 -11.33 -3.77
N LEU A 132 10.67 -10.12 -3.36
CA LEU A 132 10.61 -8.92 -4.19
C LEU A 132 11.07 -7.70 -3.40
N ILE A 133 11.94 -6.88 -3.99
CA ILE A 133 12.32 -5.58 -3.42
C ILE A 133 11.80 -4.48 -4.35
N CYS A 134 11.02 -3.55 -3.83
CA CYS A 134 10.65 -2.36 -4.59
C CYS A 134 11.78 -1.34 -4.54
N THR A 135 11.94 -0.53 -5.60
CA THR A 135 12.82 0.64 -5.52
C THR A 135 12.37 1.56 -4.38
N PRO A 136 13.27 2.37 -3.78
CA PRO A 136 12.90 3.14 -2.61
C PRO A 136 11.68 4.06 -2.81
N ALA A 137 10.82 4.10 -1.79
CA ALA A 137 9.86 5.17 -1.60
C ALA A 137 10.56 6.38 -0.96
N PHE A 138 10.03 7.58 -1.18
CA PHE A 138 10.67 8.82 -0.73
C PHE A 138 9.74 9.68 0.11
N TYR A 139 10.29 10.24 1.18
CA TYR A 139 9.63 11.24 2.00
C TYR A 139 10.61 12.35 2.36
N ARG A 140 10.27 13.61 2.06
CA ARG A 140 11.12 14.79 2.36
C ARG A 140 12.51 14.74 1.70
N ILE A 141 12.59 14.12 0.54
CA ILE A 141 13.79 14.12 -0.31
C ILE A 141 13.52 15.09 -1.46
N ALA A 142 14.53 15.86 -1.84
CA ALA A 142 14.44 16.78 -2.97
C ALA A 142 14.23 16.00 -4.28
N GLU A 143 13.32 16.48 -5.13
CA GLU A 143 12.87 15.72 -6.32
C GLU A 143 14.00 15.44 -7.31
N ASP A 144 14.95 16.36 -7.47
CA ASP A 144 16.13 16.24 -8.33
C ASP A 144 17.05 15.07 -7.92
N ARG A 145 17.02 14.67 -6.65
CA ARG A 145 17.82 13.56 -6.11
C ARG A 145 17.16 12.20 -6.27
N ILE A 146 15.85 12.14 -6.42
CA ILE A 146 15.09 10.89 -6.49
C ILE A 146 15.55 9.99 -7.65
N PRO A 147 15.67 10.47 -8.91
CA PRO A 147 16.16 9.65 -10.01
C PRO A 147 17.57 9.10 -9.77
N ILE A 148 18.43 9.87 -9.08
CA ILE A 148 19.82 9.48 -8.77
C ILE A 148 19.82 8.35 -7.73
N PHE A 149 19.01 8.47 -6.68
CA PHE A 149 18.83 7.39 -5.70
C PHE A 149 18.36 6.09 -6.36
N ILE A 150 17.36 6.18 -7.25
CA ILE A 150 16.83 5.03 -8.00
C ILE A 150 17.93 4.42 -8.87
N GLU A 151 18.68 5.24 -9.61
CA GLU A 151 19.78 4.77 -10.46
C GLU A 151 20.84 4.02 -9.65
N LYS A 152 21.33 4.60 -8.55
CA LYS A 152 22.34 3.99 -7.68
C LYS A 152 21.84 2.76 -6.95
N PHE A 153 20.56 2.73 -6.60
CA PHE A 153 19.94 1.54 -6.02
C PHE A 153 19.89 0.40 -7.04
N LEU A 154 19.46 0.67 -8.27
CA LEU A 154 19.39 -0.33 -9.35
C LEU A 154 20.78 -0.83 -9.76
N GLU A 155 21.78 0.06 -9.79
CA GLU A 155 23.19 -0.28 -10.00
C GLU A 155 23.68 -1.28 -8.94
N ALA A 156 23.50 -0.96 -7.65
CA ALA A 156 23.90 -1.85 -6.56
C ALA A 156 23.14 -3.20 -6.58
N MET A 157 21.86 -3.18 -6.97
CA MET A 157 21.05 -4.38 -7.07
C MET A 157 21.53 -5.37 -8.15
N THR A 158 22.36 -4.95 -9.10
CA THR A 158 22.94 -5.90 -10.10
C THR A 158 23.80 -6.98 -9.46
N SER A 159 24.35 -6.72 -8.27
CA SER A 159 25.15 -7.68 -7.50
C SER A 159 24.30 -8.74 -6.76
N TYR A 160 22.96 -8.63 -6.78
CA TYR A 160 22.08 -9.47 -5.98
C TYR A 160 21.04 -10.21 -6.83
N SER A 161 20.80 -11.47 -6.48
CA SER A 161 19.82 -12.34 -7.16
C SER A 161 18.39 -12.16 -6.64
N LYS A 162 17.91 -10.90 -6.57
CA LYS A 162 16.57 -10.56 -6.08
C LYS A 162 15.74 -9.87 -7.15
N ASN A 163 14.45 -10.25 -7.24
CA ASN A 163 13.51 -9.57 -8.12
C ASN A 163 13.31 -8.12 -7.65
N ILE A 164 13.17 -7.20 -8.61
CA ILE A 164 13.04 -5.77 -8.34
C ILE A 164 11.74 -5.28 -8.98
N ALA A 165 10.96 -4.48 -8.28
CA ALA A 165 9.81 -3.78 -8.85
C ALA A 165 10.00 -2.27 -8.75
N LEU A 166 9.49 -1.51 -9.72
CA LEU A 166 9.51 -0.06 -9.67
C LEU A 166 8.50 0.45 -8.65
N THR A 167 8.94 1.31 -7.72
CA THR A 167 8.06 2.23 -7.00
C THR A 167 7.92 3.55 -7.75
N ILE A 168 6.71 3.90 -8.14
CA ILE A 168 6.38 5.21 -8.73
C ILE A 168 6.09 6.20 -7.60
N PRO A 169 6.95 7.22 -7.38
CA PRO A 169 6.76 8.17 -6.29
C PRO A 169 5.74 9.25 -6.63
N TYR A 170 5.12 9.85 -5.60
CA TYR A 170 4.29 11.04 -5.75
C TYR A 170 5.15 12.32 -5.84
N VAL A 171 5.58 12.64 -7.05
CA VAL A 171 6.42 13.80 -7.42
C VAL A 171 5.92 14.45 -8.71
N SER A 172 6.58 15.51 -9.17
CA SER A 172 6.28 16.12 -10.47
C SER A 172 6.26 15.10 -11.62
N ARG A 173 5.58 15.44 -12.72
CA ARG A 173 5.49 14.55 -13.89
C ARG A 173 6.87 14.28 -14.50
N GLU A 174 7.68 15.32 -14.65
CA GLU A 174 9.02 15.21 -15.19
C GLU A 174 9.90 14.24 -14.38
N THR A 175 9.91 14.38 -13.06
CA THR A 175 10.65 13.46 -12.18
C THR A 175 10.14 12.03 -12.30
N ARG A 176 8.81 11.82 -12.40
CA ARG A 176 8.25 10.48 -12.63
C ARG A 176 8.70 9.88 -13.97
N ASP A 177 8.69 10.66 -15.04
CA ASP A 177 9.15 10.21 -16.36
C ASP A 177 10.64 9.84 -16.33
N ARG A 178 11.47 10.61 -15.61
CA ARG A 178 12.88 10.27 -15.39
C ARG A 178 13.04 8.98 -14.60
N VAL A 179 12.28 8.80 -13.52
CA VAL A 179 12.31 7.56 -12.71
C VAL A 179 11.93 6.33 -13.55
N VAL A 180 10.85 6.42 -14.33
CA VAL A 180 10.40 5.34 -15.22
C VAL A 180 11.46 5.02 -16.28
N LYS A 181 11.99 6.05 -16.97
CA LYS A 181 13.04 5.87 -17.99
C LYS A 181 14.32 5.24 -17.39
N THR A 182 14.73 5.69 -16.20
CA THR A 182 15.86 5.11 -15.48
C THR A 182 15.62 3.63 -15.19
N TYR A 183 14.43 3.27 -14.70
CA TYR A 183 14.09 1.89 -14.39
C TYR A 183 14.10 0.99 -15.63
N LEU A 184 13.45 1.41 -16.72
CA LEU A 184 13.41 0.63 -17.97
C LEU A 184 14.81 0.40 -18.55
N ARG A 185 15.64 1.44 -18.61
CA ARG A 185 17.05 1.34 -19.06
C ARG A 185 17.86 0.35 -18.23
N TRP A 186 17.56 0.24 -16.93
CA TRP A 186 18.21 -0.73 -16.05
C TRP A 186 17.57 -2.12 -16.13
N ALA A 187 16.28 -2.22 -16.47
CA ALA A 187 15.61 -3.50 -16.69
C ALA A 187 16.25 -4.28 -17.85
N ASP A 188 16.66 -3.58 -18.91
CA ASP A 188 17.39 -4.19 -20.02
C ASP A 188 18.76 -4.74 -19.59
N LYS A 189 19.38 -4.15 -18.56
CA LYS A 189 20.69 -4.55 -18.03
C LYS A 189 20.60 -5.57 -16.90
N ASN A 190 19.47 -5.60 -16.18
CA ASN A 190 19.25 -6.40 -14.99
C ASN A 190 18.09 -7.35 -15.23
N ASN A 191 18.40 -8.62 -15.47
CA ASN A 191 17.43 -9.69 -15.72
C ASN A 191 16.47 -9.99 -14.55
N ARG A 192 16.54 -9.24 -13.45
CA ARG A 192 15.67 -9.35 -12.28
C ARG A 192 14.65 -8.22 -12.15
N ALA A 193 14.71 -7.20 -13.00
CA ALA A 193 13.69 -6.16 -13.03
C ALA A 193 12.35 -6.73 -13.51
N LEU A 194 11.32 -6.58 -12.70
CA LEU A 194 9.96 -6.98 -13.03
C LEU A 194 9.25 -5.83 -13.73
N LEU A 195 8.68 -6.14 -14.89
CA LEU A 195 7.80 -5.23 -15.63
C LEU A 195 6.32 -5.52 -15.33
N ASN A 196 6.01 -6.70 -14.82
CA ASN A 196 4.66 -7.15 -14.47
C ASN A 196 4.24 -6.83 -13.01
N PHE A 197 5.02 -6.03 -12.28
CA PHE A 197 4.72 -5.64 -10.90
C PHE A 197 5.15 -4.20 -10.63
N LEU A 198 4.22 -3.32 -10.25
CA LEU A 198 4.47 -1.91 -9.95
C LEU A 198 3.98 -1.54 -8.56
N CYS A 199 4.87 -0.91 -7.79
CA CYS A 199 4.54 -0.30 -6.50
C CYS A 199 4.22 1.19 -6.71
N ILE A 200 3.17 1.71 -6.07
CA ILE A 200 2.66 3.06 -6.30
C ILE A 200 2.52 3.77 -4.96
N ASP A 201 3.27 4.86 -4.77
CA ASP A 201 3.20 5.65 -3.55
C ASP A 201 2.14 6.75 -3.65
N TYR A 202 0.98 6.52 -3.03
CA TYR A 202 -0.11 7.49 -3.00
C TYR A 202 0.08 8.62 -1.98
N ASN A 203 1.20 8.65 -1.24
CA ASN A 203 1.61 9.73 -0.36
C ASN A 203 0.50 10.20 0.63
N GLY A 204 -0.13 9.23 1.28
CA GLY A 204 -1.17 9.45 2.29
C GLY A 204 -2.48 9.98 1.70
N ALA A 205 -2.81 9.59 0.48
CA ALA A 205 -4.07 9.89 -0.21
C ALA A 205 -4.64 8.61 -0.86
N ASN A 206 -5.69 8.73 -1.68
CA ASN A 206 -6.26 7.59 -2.43
C ASN A 206 -6.27 7.87 -3.94
N PRO A 207 -6.33 6.82 -4.78
CA PRO A 207 -6.38 6.94 -6.24
C PRO A 207 -7.41 7.95 -6.75
N ILE A 208 -8.57 7.98 -6.11
CA ILE A 208 -9.73 8.76 -6.52
C ILE A 208 -9.55 10.25 -6.22
N SER A 209 -8.89 10.57 -5.10
CA SER A 209 -8.57 11.94 -4.70
C SER A 209 -7.32 12.47 -5.41
N LYS A 210 -6.40 11.58 -5.83
CA LYS A 210 -5.18 11.91 -6.57
C LYS A 210 -5.27 11.45 -8.03
N TYR A 211 -6.37 11.83 -8.68
CA TYR A 211 -6.71 11.37 -10.03
C TYR A 211 -5.60 11.62 -11.07
N SER A 212 -4.87 12.75 -11.01
CA SER A 212 -3.81 13.03 -11.98
C SER A 212 -2.59 12.12 -11.83
N HIS A 213 -2.25 11.73 -10.60
CA HIS A 213 -1.19 10.76 -10.34
C HIS A 213 -1.64 9.35 -10.72
N HIS A 214 -2.86 8.98 -10.33
CA HIS A 214 -3.41 7.69 -10.67
C HIS A 214 -3.60 7.51 -12.19
N ASN A 215 -4.03 8.55 -12.91
CA ASN A 215 -4.15 8.50 -14.37
C ASN A 215 -2.82 8.28 -15.08
N TYR A 216 -1.75 8.88 -14.56
CA TYR A 216 -0.40 8.65 -15.06
C TYR A 216 -0.02 7.17 -14.92
N VAL A 217 -0.24 6.60 -13.73
CA VAL A 217 0.05 5.19 -13.44
C VAL A 217 -0.76 4.28 -14.36
N LEU A 218 -2.07 4.48 -14.48
CA LEU A 218 -2.92 3.67 -15.37
C LEU A 218 -2.52 3.79 -16.84
N GLY A 219 -2.12 4.99 -17.28
CA GLY A 219 -1.59 5.18 -18.63
C GLY A 219 -0.32 4.38 -18.86
N TYR A 220 0.61 4.41 -17.91
CA TYR A 220 1.86 3.65 -17.96
C TYR A 220 1.63 2.14 -17.92
N VAL A 221 0.80 1.66 -16.99
CA VAL A 221 0.41 0.24 -16.88
C VAL A 221 -0.11 -0.28 -18.21
N ARG A 222 -1.02 0.43 -18.85
CA ARG A 222 -1.60 -0.01 -20.14
C ARG A 222 -0.60 -0.05 -21.29
N LEU A 223 0.33 0.91 -21.32
CA LEU A 223 1.39 0.89 -22.32
C LEU A 223 2.29 -0.32 -22.10
N LEU A 224 2.72 -0.54 -20.85
CA LEU A 224 3.62 -1.63 -20.51
C LEU A 224 2.95 -3.01 -20.69
N GLU A 225 1.67 -3.17 -20.32
CA GLU A 225 0.89 -4.40 -20.57
C GLU A 225 0.81 -4.74 -22.07
N ARG A 226 0.67 -3.74 -22.94
CA ARG A 226 0.69 -3.93 -24.40
C ARG A 226 2.07 -4.33 -24.92
N GLU A 227 3.11 -3.71 -24.38
CA GLU A 227 4.49 -3.98 -24.80
C GLU A 227 4.96 -5.38 -24.38
N ILE A 228 4.65 -5.81 -23.15
CA ILE A 228 5.14 -7.09 -22.61
C ILE A 228 4.16 -8.25 -22.80
N GLY A 229 2.90 -7.98 -23.16
CA GLY A 229 1.87 -9.01 -23.33
C GLY A 229 1.42 -9.70 -22.03
N GLU A 230 1.75 -9.15 -20.87
CA GLU A 230 1.40 -9.68 -19.55
C GLU A 230 0.67 -8.62 -18.72
N PRO A 231 -0.30 -9.02 -17.86
CA PRO A 231 -0.93 -8.11 -16.91
C PRO A 231 0.06 -7.63 -15.84
N ILE A 232 -0.10 -6.39 -15.39
CA ILE A 232 0.78 -5.78 -14.39
C ILE A 232 0.07 -5.68 -13.05
N VAL A 233 0.63 -6.21 -11.97
CA VAL A 233 0.08 -5.99 -10.61
C VAL A 233 0.31 -4.55 -10.16
N MET A 234 -0.76 -3.86 -9.76
CA MET A 234 -0.69 -2.55 -9.12
C MET A 234 -0.72 -2.68 -7.59
N TYR A 235 0.43 -2.49 -6.95
CA TYR A 235 0.61 -2.53 -5.50
C TYR A 235 0.61 -1.10 -4.92
N GLY A 236 -0.46 -0.69 -4.23
CA GLY A 236 -0.60 0.66 -3.68
C GLY A 236 -0.09 0.77 -2.25
N ILE A 237 0.92 1.62 -1.99
CA ILE A 237 1.38 1.97 -0.64
C ILE A 237 0.96 3.38 -0.25
N ASN A 238 0.95 3.65 1.06
CA ASN A 238 0.53 4.94 1.61
C ASN A 238 -0.85 5.39 1.13
N VAL A 239 -1.71 4.45 0.79
CA VAL A 239 -3.10 4.75 0.50
C VAL A 239 -3.80 5.10 1.82
N ARG A 240 -4.72 6.06 1.81
CA ARG A 240 -5.49 6.46 3.00
C ARG A 240 -6.91 6.88 2.66
N TYR A 241 -7.81 6.61 3.60
CA TYR A 241 -9.20 7.01 3.55
C TYR A 241 -9.39 8.55 3.59
N ASP A 242 -8.61 9.31 4.39
CA ASP A 242 -8.62 10.79 4.35
C ASP A 242 -7.32 11.43 4.89
N ARG A 243 -6.98 12.64 4.42
CA ARG A 243 -5.91 13.49 4.94
C ARG A 243 -6.29 14.20 6.25
N VAL A 244 -7.58 14.44 6.53
CA VAL A 244 -8.09 15.19 7.69
C VAL A 244 -8.87 14.27 8.65
N ALA A 245 -8.35 13.07 8.88
CA ALA A 245 -9.04 12.01 9.61
C ALA A 245 -9.36 12.31 11.10
N LYS A 246 -8.78 13.38 11.65
CA LYS A 246 -8.89 13.71 13.07
C LYS A 246 -10.07 14.64 13.43
N LYS A 247 -10.73 15.26 12.44
CA LYS A 247 -11.76 16.29 12.68
C LYS A 247 -13.19 15.72 12.75
N TYR A 248 -13.44 14.60 12.08
CA TYR A 248 -14.79 14.06 11.91
C TYR A 248 -14.95 12.77 12.71
N ASP A 249 -16.14 12.54 13.26
CA ASP A 249 -16.49 11.29 13.95
C ASP A 249 -16.63 10.11 12.99
N GLU A 250 -17.05 10.40 11.76
CA GLU A 250 -17.25 9.41 10.71
C GLU A 250 -16.56 9.84 9.43
N LEU A 251 -15.89 8.89 8.77
CA LEU A 251 -15.11 9.15 7.57
C LEU A 251 -15.30 8.04 6.54
N PRO A 252 -15.30 8.38 5.24
CA PRO A 252 -15.43 7.39 4.19
C PRO A 252 -14.17 6.55 4.06
N ALA A 253 -14.32 5.22 4.02
CA ALA A 253 -13.25 4.26 3.77
C ALA A 253 -12.82 4.25 2.29
N ARG A 254 -12.35 5.40 1.78
CA ARG A 254 -11.91 5.58 0.39
C ARG A 254 -10.67 4.75 0.03
N ASP A 255 -9.96 4.24 1.03
CA ASP A 255 -8.90 3.24 0.87
C ASP A 255 -9.44 1.93 0.32
N LEU A 256 -10.51 1.35 0.89
CA LEU A 256 -11.16 0.13 0.38
C LEU A 256 -11.70 0.29 -1.04
N VAL A 257 -12.14 1.50 -1.37
CA VAL A 257 -12.65 1.81 -2.72
C VAL A 257 -11.54 1.82 -3.77
N SER A 258 -10.27 1.85 -3.36
CA SER A 258 -9.12 1.79 -4.29
C SER A 258 -9.08 0.49 -5.09
N TYR A 259 -9.61 -0.62 -4.58
CA TYR A 259 -9.75 -1.88 -5.33
C TYR A 259 -10.64 -1.74 -6.58
N PHE A 260 -11.59 -0.79 -6.54
CA PHE A 260 -12.51 -0.47 -7.65
C PHE A 260 -11.88 0.51 -8.66
N ALA A 261 -10.63 0.90 -8.42
CA ALA A 261 -9.79 1.75 -9.26
C ALA A 261 -8.45 1.05 -9.58
N GLN A 262 -8.48 -0.26 -9.79
CA GLN A 262 -7.37 -1.09 -10.27
C GLN A 262 -6.15 -1.09 -9.35
N VAL A 263 -6.32 -0.87 -8.05
CA VAL A 263 -5.28 -1.21 -7.07
C VAL A 263 -5.47 -2.68 -6.71
N ASP A 264 -4.60 -3.55 -7.23
CA ASP A 264 -4.73 -5.00 -7.07
C ASP A 264 -4.31 -5.45 -5.66
N ILE A 265 -3.29 -4.82 -5.07
CA ILE A 265 -2.82 -5.09 -3.70
C ILE A 265 -2.70 -3.78 -2.93
N TYR A 266 -3.23 -3.77 -1.72
CA TYR A 266 -3.11 -2.63 -0.81
C TYR A 266 -2.03 -2.89 0.24
N GLY A 267 -1.04 -2.01 0.35
CA GLY A 267 0.04 -2.07 1.33
C GLY A 267 -0.16 -1.15 2.52
N CYS A 268 0.73 -1.26 3.51
CA CYS A 268 0.66 -0.46 4.73
C CYS A 268 1.03 1.02 4.51
N SER A 269 0.72 1.87 5.48
CA SER A 269 1.17 3.26 5.46
C SER A 269 2.59 3.36 6.04
N HIS A 270 3.53 3.76 5.19
CA HIS A 270 4.96 3.91 5.46
C HIS A 270 5.31 5.30 6.01
N LYS A 271 4.61 6.32 5.54
CA LYS A 271 4.88 7.72 5.89
C LYS A 271 4.28 8.09 7.25
N ARG A 272 5.15 8.50 8.17
CA ARG A 272 4.75 9.16 9.43
C ARG A 272 4.60 10.64 9.15
N ARG A 273 3.48 11.24 9.57
CA ARG A 273 3.41 12.71 9.63
C ARG A 273 4.06 13.13 10.94
N PRO A 274 5.21 13.82 10.94
CA PRO A 274 5.70 14.41 12.17
C PRO A 274 4.71 15.49 12.58
N ILE A 275 4.17 15.34 13.79
CA ILE A 275 3.38 16.37 14.44
C ILE A 275 4.42 17.27 15.13
N PRO A 276 4.45 18.59 14.86
CA PRO A 276 5.29 19.52 15.62
C PRO A 276 5.07 19.32 17.12
N ARG A 277 6.13 19.36 17.93
CA ARG A 277 6.07 18.98 19.35
C ARG A 277 5.01 19.77 20.13
N GLU A 278 4.90 21.07 19.87
CA GLU A 278 3.87 21.95 20.43
C GLU A 278 2.44 21.54 20.06
N VAL A 279 2.24 21.07 18.83
CA VAL A 279 0.94 20.54 18.36
C VAL A 279 0.68 19.16 18.95
N ALA A 280 1.72 18.34 19.14
CA ALA A 280 1.61 17.04 19.77
C ALA A 280 1.26 17.15 21.26
N GLU A 281 1.78 18.17 21.94
CA GLU A 281 1.47 18.48 23.34
C GLU A 281 0.04 19.04 23.48
N LYS A 282 -0.39 19.96 22.61
CA LYS A 282 -1.80 20.41 22.56
C LYS A 282 -2.79 19.29 22.20
N LEU A 283 -2.43 18.36 21.31
CA LEU A 283 -3.25 17.20 20.95
C LEU A 283 -3.36 16.15 22.07
N ARG A 284 -2.39 16.11 22.99
CA ARG A 284 -2.37 15.18 24.13
C ARG A 284 -3.26 15.64 25.28
N ALA A 285 -3.51 16.94 25.42
CA ALA A 285 -4.19 17.50 26.58
C ALA A 285 -5.71 17.28 26.60
N ASP A 286 -6.42 17.27 25.45
CA ASP A 286 -7.89 17.14 25.45
C ASP A 286 -8.51 16.37 24.26
N GLU A 287 -7.76 16.06 23.21
CA GLU A 287 -8.33 15.61 21.92
C GLU A 287 -7.97 14.18 21.49
N ALA A 288 -7.07 13.49 22.19
CA ALA A 288 -6.60 12.17 21.78
C ALA A 288 -7.64 11.05 22.02
N MET A 289 -8.51 11.19 23.04
CA MET A 289 -9.57 10.22 23.31
C MET A 289 -10.61 10.14 22.17
N LYS A 290 -11.00 11.29 21.61
CA LYS A 290 -12.08 11.43 20.62
C LYS A 290 -11.75 10.96 19.19
N LYS A 291 -10.57 10.35 18.97
CA LYS A 291 -9.99 10.24 17.61
C LYS A 291 -9.71 8.83 17.13
N GLN A 292 -9.93 7.82 17.97
CA GLN A 292 -9.73 6.45 17.59
C GLN A 292 -10.93 5.91 16.83
N LYS A 293 -10.69 5.30 15.66
CA LYS A 293 -11.76 4.89 14.74
C LYS A 293 -11.65 3.41 14.37
N LEU A 294 -12.78 2.74 14.38
CA LEU A 294 -12.93 1.39 13.86
C LEU A 294 -13.55 1.43 12.46
N LEU A 295 -13.08 0.56 11.58
CA LEU A 295 -13.65 0.34 10.27
C LEU A 295 -14.95 -0.46 10.39
N ASN A 296 -16.03 0.04 9.81
CA ASN A 296 -17.25 -0.70 9.56
C ASN A 296 -17.32 -1.02 8.06
N ARG A 297 -17.07 -2.29 7.68
CA ARG A 297 -17.03 -2.73 6.27
C ARG A 297 -18.42 -2.93 5.64
N GLU A 298 -19.50 -2.94 6.42
CA GLU A 298 -20.86 -2.95 5.87
C GLU A 298 -21.25 -1.56 5.37
N ARG A 299 -20.81 -0.52 6.09
CA ARG A 299 -21.08 0.89 5.77
C ARG A 299 -19.97 1.55 4.93
N TYR A 300 -18.79 0.94 4.88
CA TYR A 300 -17.53 1.52 4.36
C TYR A 300 -17.15 2.82 5.07
N THR A 301 -17.26 2.84 6.40
CA THR A 301 -16.94 4.03 7.20
C THR A 301 -15.98 3.74 8.34
N TYR A 302 -15.10 4.68 8.62
CA TYR A 302 -14.31 4.71 9.85
C TYR A 302 -15.04 5.57 10.88
N ILE A 303 -15.42 4.98 12.01
CA ILE A 303 -16.31 5.59 13.00
C ILE A 303 -15.59 5.67 14.34
N SER A 304 -15.69 6.82 15.01
CA SER A 304 -15.07 7.04 16.32
C SER A 304 -15.65 6.11 17.39
N LEU A 305 -14.80 5.63 18.31
CA LEU A 305 -15.22 4.78 19.41
C LEU A 305 -16.35 5.40 20.23
N ASP A 306 -16.27 6.70 20.52
CA ASP A 306 -17.30 7.44 21.26
C ASP A 306 -18.66 7.40 20.56
N LYS A 307 -18.67 7.57 19.23
CA LYS A 307 -19.90 7.52 18.44
C LYS A 307 -20.50 6.11 18.44
N ILE A 308 -19.65 5.07 18.32
CA ILE A 308 -20.10 3.67 18.39
C ILE A 308 -20.65 3.34 19.79
N HIS A 309 -20.04 3.86 20.84
CA HIS A 309 -20.49 3.61 22.21
C HIS A 309 -21.86 4.23 22.49
N LYS A 310 -22.11 5.44 21.96
CA LYS A 310 -23.42 6.11 22.03
C LYS A 310 -24.50 5.46 21.17
N ASP A 311 -24.12 4.96 20.00
CA ASP A 311 -25.02 4.28 19.07
C ASP A 311 -24.44 2.93 18.65
N ARG A 312 -24.86 1.89 19.36
CA ARG A 312 -24.40 0.51 19.17
C ARG A 312 -24.75 -0.06 17.79
N SER A 313 -25.70 0.53 17.06
CA SER A 313 -26.03 0.09 15.69
C SER A 313 -24.89 0.34 14.69
N LEU A 314 -23.98 1.26 15.00
CA LEU A 314 -22.85 1.63 14.15
C LEU A 314 -21.64 0.72 14.33
N LYS A 315 -21.70 -0.20 15.30
CA LYS A 315 -20.62 -1.12 15.67
C LYS A 315 -20.25 -2.03 14.49
N PRO A 316 -18.95 -2.22 14.18
CA PRO A 316 -18.54 -3.24 13.23
C PRO A 316 -19.02 -4.62 13.67
N PRO A 317 -19.49 -5.48 12.74
CA PRO A 317 -20.00 -6.80 13.08
C PRO A 317 -18.91 -7.69 13.69
N GLU A 318 -17.64 -7.50 13.32
CA GLU A 318 -16.50 -8.26 13.82
C GLU A 318 -16.11 -7.94 15.26
N VAL A 319 -16.57 -6.81 15.81
CA VAL A 319 -16.09 -6.28 17.09
C VAL A 319 -17.16 -6.46 18.15
N LYS A 320 -16.81 -7.05 19.30
CA LYS A 320 -17.72 -7.20 20.43
C LYS A 320 -17.93 -5.87 21.17
N ALA A 321 -19.09 -5.68 21.79
CA ALA A 321 -19.41 -4.44 22.50
C ALA A 321 -18.46 -4.20 23.68
N GLU A 322 -18.11 -5.27 24.39
CA GLU A 322 -17.20 -5.26 25.54
C GLU A 322 -15.80 -4.81 25.13
N THR A 323 -15.36 -5.14 23.91
CA THR A 323 -14.06 -4.67 23.38
C THR A 323 -14.02 -3.15 23.25
N ILE A 324 -15.13 -2.52 22.86
CA ILE A 324 -15.21 -1.06 22.72
C ILE A 324 -15.16 -0.39 24.09
N GLU A 325 -15.91 -0.93 25.06
CA GLU A 325 -15.90 -0.44 26.44
C GLU A 325 -14.51 -0.56 27.08
N GLN A 326 -13.84 -1.71 26.88
CA GLN A 326 -12.46 -1.91 27.33
C GLN A 326 -11.49 -0.92 26.68
N LEU A 327 -11.58 -0.72 25.36
CA LEU A 327 -10.73 0.23 24.66
C LEU A 327 -10.94 1.64 25.18
N LEU A 328 -12.20 2.07 25.36
CA LEU A 328 -12.56 3.39 25.89
C LEU A 328 -12.02 3.61 27.31
N ALA A 329 -12.14 2.60 28.18
CA ALA A 329 -11.60 2.65 29.54
C ALA A 329 -10.05 2.74 29.53
N GLU A 330 -9.38 2.02 28.63
CA GLU A 330 -7.92 1.96 28.56
C GLU A 330 -7.29 3.22 27.93
N VAL A 331 -8.04 4.01 27.14
CA VAL A 331 -7.52 5.18 26.43
C VAL A 331 -6.82 6.17 27.36
N SER A 332 -7.42 6.43 28.53
CA SER A 332 -6.91 7.38 29.52
C SER A 332 -5.58 6.92 30.14
N TYR A 333 -5.30 5.62 30.13
CA TYR A 333 -4.13 5.02 30.76
C TYR A 333 -3.02 4.70 29.76
N ASN A 334 -3.36 4.18 28.57
CA ASN A 334 -2.38 3.71 27.59
C ASN A 334 -2.86 3.88 26.14
N ILE A 335 -2.94 5.12 25.68
CA ILE A 335 -3.33 5.47 24.30
C ILE A 335 -2.53 4.73 23.23
N ARG A 336 -1.22 4.48 23.43
CA ARG A 336 -0.37 3.80 22.45
C ARG A 336 -0.78 2.35 22.25
N ARG A 337 -1.16 1.67 23.34
CA ARG A 337 -1.68 0.31 23.29
C ARG A 337 -3.03 0.27 22.58
N VAL A 338 -3.92 1.21 22.90
CA VAL A 338 -5.22 1.36 22.23
C VAL A 338 -5.05 1.58 20.72
N GLU A 339 -4.20 2.54 20.32
CA GLU A 339 -3.89 2.82 18.91
C GLU A 339 -3.39 1.58 18.18
N ARG A 340 -2.53 0.78 18.83
CA ARG A 340 -2.04 -0.48 18.30
C ARG A 340 -3.15 -1.51 18.14
N ILE A 341 -3.99 -1.72 19.16
CA ILE A 341 -5.08 -2.71 19.10
C ILE A 341 -6.08 -2.33 18.00
N ILE A 342 -6.44 -1.05 17.90
CA ILE A 342 -7.37 -0.55 16.87
C ILE A 342 -6.81 -0.72 15.47
N LYS A 343 -5.52 -0.45 15.29
CA LYS A 343 -4.83 -0.74 14.03
C LYS A 343 -4.96 -2.22 13.65
N LEU A 344 -4.72 -3.13 14.60
CA LEU A 344 -4.82 -4.58 14.35
C LEU A 344 -6.24 -5.02 14.03
N ILE A 345 -7.24 -4.51 14.77
CA ILE A 345 -8.67 -4.78 14.49
C ILE A 345 -9.02 -4.31 13.07
N ASN A 346 -8.62 -3.10 12.67
CA ASN A 346 -8.90 -2.59 11.34
C ASN A 346 -8.21 -3.41 10.23
N ILE A 347 -7.01 -3.95 10.49
CA ILE A 347 -6.34 -4.89 9.57
C ILE A 347 -7.20 -6.14 9.39
N VAL A 348 -7.67 -6.77 10.48
CA VAL A 348 -8.54 -7.96 10.41
C VAL A 348 -9.82 -7.67 9.62
N ILE A 349 -10.47 -6.53 9.86
CA ILE A 349 -11.69 -6.16 9.14
C ILE A 349 -11.40 -5.94 7.64
N THR A 350 -10.24 -5.34 7.32
CA THR A 350 -9.82 -5.13 5.92
C THR A 350 -9.52 -6.45 5.22
N ILE A 351 -8.87 -7.40 5.90
CA ILE A 351 -8.60 -8.75 5.40
C ILE A 351 -9.93 -9.44 5.05
N LYS A 352 -10.89 -9.47 5.97
CA LYS A 352 -12.21 -10.07 5.73
C LYS A 352 -12.96 -9.44 4.56
N GLU A 353 -12.89 -8.12 4.45
CA GLU A 353 -13.46 -7.43 3.28
C GLU A 353 -12.76 -7.83 1.98
N THR A 354 -11.43 -7.98 2.02
CA THR A 354 -10.65 -8.38 0.85
C THR A 354 -10.95 -9.82 0.42
N GLU A 355 -11.26 -10.74 1.34
CA GLU A 355 -11.74 -12.09 1.00
C GLU A 355 -13.06 -12.06 0.24
N VAL A 356 -14.01 -11.25 0.71
CA VAL A 356 -15.30 -11.03 0.02
C VAL A 356 -15.06 -10.48 -1.38
N LEU A 357 -14.24 -9.43 -1.50
CA LEU A 357 -13.93 -8.81 -2.78
C LEU A 357 -13.17 -9.78 -3.70
N ARG A 358 -12.28 -10.61 -3.18
CA ARG A 358 -11.55 -11.63 -3.94
C ARG A 358 -12.48 -12.65 -4.59
N GLN A 359 -13.43 -13.17 -3.81
CA GLN A 359 -14.43 -14.10 -4.34
C GLN A 359 -15.24 -13.41 -5.45
N PHE A 360 -15.75 -12.22 -5.16
CA PHE A 360 -16.60 -11.48 -6.08
C PHE A 360 -15.89 -11.03 -7.36
N PHE A 361 -14.66 -10.51 -7.26
CA PHE A 361 -13.89 -10.08 -8.44
C PHE A 361 -13.56 -11.26 -9.36
N SER A 362 -13.52 -12.48 -8.83
CA SER A 362 -13.27 -13.71 -9.59
C SER A 362 -14.57 -14.29 -10.18
N SER A 363 -15.62 -14.45 -9.37
CA SER A 363 -16.89 -15.09 -9.77
C SER A 363 -17.82 -14.16 -10.53
N GLY A 364 -17.71 -12.84 -10.32
CA GLY A 364 -18.63 -11.84 -10.88
C GLY A 364 -19.94 -11.67 -10.14
N GLU A 365 -20.19 -12.50 -9.12
CA GLU A 365 -21.40 -12.47 -8.28
C GLU A 365 -21.04 -12.81 -6.83
N TYR A 366 -21.71 -12.19 -5.86
CA TYR A 366 -21.52 -12.47 -4.43
C TYR A 366 -22.80 -12.27 -3.64
N GLY A 367 -23.28 -13.32 -2.97
CA GLY A 367 -24.56 -13.29 -2.26
C GLY A 367 -25.70 -12.91 -3.20
N SER A 368 -26.41 -11.82 -2.88
CA SER A 368 -27.48 -11.27 -3.71
C SER A 368 -27.01 -10.25 -4.77
N PHE A 369 -25.72 -9.91 -4.81
CA PHE A 369 -25.19 -8.89 -5.73
C PHE A 369 -24.74 -9.51 -7.05
N LYS A 370 -25.30 -9.01 -8.16
CA LYS A 370 -24.99 -9.47 -9.52
C LYS A 370 -23.85 -8.69 -10.19
N THR A 371 -23.52 -7.51 -9.66
CA THR A 371 -22.38 -6.72 -10.16
C THR A 371 -21.62 -6.03 -9.03
N LEU A 372 -20.32 -5.82 -9.23
CA LEU A 372 -19.48 -5.09 -8.26
C LEU A 372 -19.99 -3.67 -7.99
N LEU A 373 -20.60 -3.04 -8.99
CA LEU A 373 -21.19 -1.71 -8.85
C LEU A 373 -22.42 -1.74 -7.93
N GLN A 374 -23.26 -2.79 -8.00
CA GLN A 374 -24.40 -2.95 -7.09
C GLN A 374 -23.93 -3.09 -5.64
N TYR A 375 -22.88 -3.89 -5.40
CA TYR A 375 -22.30 -4.03 -4.07
C TYR A 375 -21.68 -2.76 -3.57
N LEU A 376 -20.91 -2.04 -4.39
CA LEU A 376 -20.36 -0.77 -3.96
C LEU A 376 -21.49 0.22 -3.62
N LYS A 377 -22.56 0.28 -4.42
CA LYS A 377 -23.74 1.13 -4.17
C LYS A 377 -24.56 0.72 -2.93
N SER A 378 -24.44 -0.51 -2.44
CA SER A 378 -25.12 -0.94 -1.23
C SER A 378 -24.48 -0.37 0.04
N LYS A 379 -23.19 -0.02 -0.04
CA LYS A 379 -22.45 0.60 1.07
C LYS A 379 -22.95 2.03 1.30
N GLU A 380 -23.33 2.32 2.53
CA GLU A 380 -23.96 3.59 2.92
C GLU A 380 -23.14 4.81 2.47
N ILE A 381 -21.83 4.81 2.72
CA ILE A 381 -21.01 5.98 2.40
C ILE A 381 -20.91 6.27 0.91
N ILE A 382 -21.04 5.23 0.08
CA ILE A 382 -21.00 5.36 -1.36
C ILE A 382 -22.26 6.08 -1.86
N ARG A 383 -23.39 5.88 -1.17
CA ARG A 383 -24.65 6.59 -1.44
C ARG A 383 -24.57 8.05 -0.99
N ILE A 384 -23.88 8.33 0.12
CA ILE A 384 -23.71 9.68 0.67
C ILE A 384 -22.68 10.48 -0.16
N ASP A 385 -21.57 9.86 -0.54
CA ASP A 385 -20.50 10.47 -1.34
C ASP A 385 -20.75 10.26 -2.85
N ASN A 386 -21.78 10.91 -3.39
CA ASN A 386 -22.08 10.87 -4.83
C ASN A 386 -20.88 11.27 -5.70
N THR A 387 -19.98 12.11 -5.18
CA THR A 387 -18.76 12.54 -5.89
C THR A 387 -17.82 11.36 -6.14
N LEU A 388 -17.70 10.44 -5.18
CA LEU A 388 -16.88 9.24 -5.28
C LEU A 388 -17.36 8.31 -6.40
N LEU A 389 -18.66 7.99 -6.44
CA LEU A 389 -19.25 7.18 -7.51
C LEU A 389 -19.09 7.82 -8.88
N GLN A 390 -19.35 9.12 -8.99
CA GLN A 390 -19.18 9.85 -10.25
C GLN A 390 -17.72 9.79 -10.74
N ARG A 391 -16.74 9.91 -9.83
CA ARG A 391 -15.31 9.81 -10.19
C ARG A 391 -14.94 8.40 -10.64
N LEU A 392 -15.39 7.36 -9.95
CA LEU A 392 -15.18 5.96 -10.38
C LEU A 392 -15.78 5.69 -11.75
N GLY A 393 -17.03 6.13 -11.98
CA GLY A 393 -17.68 6.00 -13.28
C GLY A 393 -16.92 6.74 -14.39
N LYS A 394 -16.36 7.93 -14.09
CA LYS A 394 -15.52 8.67 -15.03
C LYS A 394 -14.21 7.93 -15.35
N PHE A 395 -13.56 7.33 -14.37
CA PHE A 395 -12.38 6.49 -14.61
C PHE A 395 -12.74 5.29 -15.51
N ALA A 396 -13.78 4.53 -15.17
CA ALA A 396 -14.21 3.39 -15.98
C ALA A 396 -14.48 3.80 -17.44
N LYS A 397 -15.22 4.90 -17.68
CA LYS A 397 -15.49 5.42 -19.02
C LYS A 397 -14.23 5.83 -19.78
N LEU A 398 -13.35 6.62 -19.14
CA LEU A 398 -12.12 7.13 -19.76
C LEU A 398 -11.23 5.99 -20.28
N TYR A 399 -11.17 4.91 -19.49
CA TYR A 399 -10.28 3.79 -19.75
C TYR A 399 -10.93 2.68 -20.58
N ARG A 400 -12.26 2.55 -20.63
CA ARG A 400 -12.94 1.72 -21.64
C ARG A 400 -12.84 2.27 -23.07
N LEU A 401 -12.96 3.58 -23.25
CA LEU A 401 -12.88 4.18 -24.59
C LEU A 401 -11.50 3.96 -25.23
N ARG A 402 -10.44 3.86 -24.42
CA ARG A 402 -9.07 3.58 -24.88
C ARG A 402 -8.76 2.10 -25.13
N THR A 403 -9.63 1.17 -24.70
CA THR A 403 -9.48 -0.27 -25.03
C THR A 403 -10.20 -0.64 -26.31
N LYS A 404 -11.32 0.00 -26.65
CA LYS A 404 -12.04 -0.26 -27.92
C LYS A 404 -11.34 0.27 -29.19
N SER A 405 -10.49 1.29 -29.06
CA SER A 405 -10.00 2.06 -30.22
C SER A 405 -8.73 1.53 -30.91
N LEU A 406 -8.39 0.24 -30.76
CA LEU A 406 -7.25 -0.36 -31.50
C LEU A 406 -7.71 -1.29 -32.63
N ASP A 407 -8.89 -1.91 -32.50
CA ASP A 407 -9.50 -2.66 -33.61
C ASP A 407 -10.03 -1.72 -34.71
N GLU A 408 -10.51 -0.52 -34.34
CA GLU A 408 -10.98 0.50 -35.30
C GLU A 408 -9.84 1.20 -36.08
N TYR A 409 -8.59 1.07 -35.64
CA TYR A 409 -7.43 1.68 -36.32
C TYR A 409 -6.72 0.73 -37.30
N LEU A 410 -7.00 -0.58 -37.22
CA LEU A 410 -6.45 -1.60 -38.13
C LEU A 410 -7.48 -2.08 -39.17
N SER A 411 -8.67 -1.49 -39.17
CA SER A 411 -9.75 -1.79 -40.13
C SER A 411 -10.19 -0.57 -40.97
N LYS A 412 -9.27 0.40 -41.18
CA LYS A 412 -9.37 1.38 -42.27
C LYS A 412 -8.08 1.51 -43.03
#